data_AF-A0A660CAP3-F1
#
_entry.id   AF-A0A660CAP3-F1
#
_cell.length_a   1.000
_cell.length_b   1.000
_cell.length_c   1.000
_cell.angle_alpha   90.00
_cell.angle_beta   90.00
_cell.angle_gamma   90.00
#
_symmetry.space_group_name_H-M   'P 1'
#
loop_
_entity.id
_entity.type
_entity.pdbx_description
1 polymer ?
#
loop_
_entity_poly.entity_id
_entity_poly.type
_entity_poly.pdbx_seq_one_letter_code
_entity_poly.pdbx_strand_id
1 'polypeptide(L)'
;MVSRRRFLGYSAAALTSPFWAPAISAPFASAAPERLTFVLRNDSGTTAHAYIAGFSDAQGKPVFVRQDGTEYFPEAAGAEPQPLDEDPSIAIDGSVEVSVPRMYGARVYFVTDDKLEFQVAAAADGTTTVVHPDFVSDADANFGKDWTFAEFTLNAEQLYANISYVDFVAAPVSLHLQAASGDQEVPGMPTGGMDKVAQALRDQGGSWPTLVQEADGAVVRVLNPNHRAGEFEGYLEPYVDEVYAKYANETLFVDTQRDDIGILEGRVEGSELVFGSERFAKPSSVDIWGCNSGPFANNPDSDSPERLAIVPRLAAAFNRTTLLINPNQPHEEDPATFYDAEVTNHYARIVHENLPDGKGYAFAYDDVSSDGGEDHSGKVNAGDPEVFTLTLGALR
;
A
#
# COMPACT_ATOMS: atom_id res chain seq x y z
N MET A 1 3.59 35.66 17.73
CA MET A 1 4.00 34.51 18.56
C MET A 1 2.76 33.76 18.97
N VAL A 2 2.40 32.76 18.19
CA VAL A 2 1.27 31.85 18.45
C VAL A 2 1.88 30.55 19.00
N SER A 3 1.33 30.09 20.12
CA SER A 3 1.93 29.15 21.06
C SER A 3 1.92 27.69 20.58
N ARG A 4 3.08 27.02 20.75
CA ARG A 4 3.42 25.61 20.45
C ARG A 4 2.68 24.55 21.30
N ARG A 5 1.39 24.70 21.55
CA ARG A 5 0.61 23.67 22.30
C ARG A 5 -0.79 23.51 21.72
N ARG A 6 -0.90 22.63 20.72
CA ARG A 6 -2.10 21.86 20.32
C ARG A 6 -1.74 20.88 19.18
N PHE A 7 -0.68 20.10 19.40
CA PHE A 7 -0.34 18.93 18.58
C PHE A 7 -0.45 17.74 19.52
N LEU A 8 -1.66 17.21 19.65
CA LEU A 8 -1.99 16.04 20.45
C LEU A 8 -2.91 15.20 19.57
N GLY A 9 -2.37 14.08 19.08
CA GLY A 9 -3.07 12.81 18.95
C GLY A 9 -4.28 12.75 18.03
N TYR A 10 -4.14 13.17 16.77
CA TYR A 10 -4.92 12.53 15.70
C TYR A 10 -3.95 11.63 14.94
N SER A 11 -4.21 10.33 14.97
CA SER A 11 -3.36 9.28 14.39
C SER A 11 -2.87 9.68 13.00
N ALA A 12 -1.55 9.78 12.84
CA ALA A 12 -0.91 9.99 11.54
C ALA A 12 -1.19 8.82 10.57
N ALA A 13 -1.72 7.70 11.07
CA ALA A 13 -2.09 6.51 10.32
C ALA A 13 -3.31 6.69 9.36
N ALA A 14 -4.08 7.78 9.47
CA ALA A 14 -5.27 7.98 8.63
C ALA A 14 -5.01 8.66 7.28
N LEU A 15 -3.78 9.10 6.99
CA LEU A 15 -3.47 9.88 5.78
C LEU A 15 -2.63 9.13 4.73
N THR A 16 -2.38 7.83 4.90
CA THR A 16 -1.65 7.02 3.90
C THR A 16 -2.56 6.13 3.06
N SER A 17 -3.82 6.52 2.81
CA SER A 17 -4.45 6.06 1.58
C SER A 17 -3.81 6.85 0.44
N PRO A 18 -2.87 6.31 -0.34
CA PRO A 18 -2.60 6.91 -1.63
C PRO A 18 -3.97 6.95 -2.32
N PHE A 19 -4.44 8.16 -2.63
CA PHE A 19 -5.39 8.32 -3.71
C PHE A 19 -4.65 7.78 -4.92
N TRP A 20 -4.80 6.48 -5.17
CA TRP A 20 -4.28 5.85 -6.35
C TRP A 20 -4.76 6.70 -7.53
N ALA A 21 -3.80 7.15 -8.34
CA ALA A 21 -4.08 7.54 -9.71
C ALA A 21 -5.06 6.51 -10.30
N PRO A 22 -6.05 6.94 -11.11
CA PRO A 22 -7.18 6.09 -11.50
C PRO A 22 -6.64 4.73 -11.89
N ALA A 23 -6.96 3.71 -11.07
CA ALA A 23 -6.57 2.34 -11.32
C ALA A 23 -6.84 2.09 -12.79
N ILE A 24 -5.81 1.75 -13.56
CA ILE A 24 -5.87 1.60 -15.02
C ILE A 24 -7.20 0.90 -15.33
N SER A 25 -8.19 1.65 -15.81
CA SER A 25 -9.49 1.12 -16.18
C SER A 25 -9.23 0.31 -17.43
N ALA A 26 -8.86 -0.95 -17.26
CA ALA A 26 -9.00 -1.91 -18.34
C ALA A 26 -10.49 -1.87 -18.74
N PRO A 27 -10.83 -1.68 -20.02
CA PRO A 27 -12.22 -1.64 -20.43
C PRO A 27 -12.79 -3.05 -20.27
N PHE A 28 -13.41 -3.32 -19.11
CA PHE A 28 -14.09 -4.58 -18.86
C PHE A 28 -15.37 -4.65 -19.69
N ALA A 29 -15.62 -5.82 -20.29
CA ALA A 29 -16.80 -6.06 -21.12
C ALA A 29 -18.10 -6.22 -20.31
N SER A 30 -17.99 -6.41 -18.99
CA SER A 30 -19.10 -6.56 -18.04
C SER A 30 -18.95 -5.58 -16.87
N ALA A 31 -20.09 -5.16 -16.32
CA ALA A 31 -20.15 -4.40 -15.08
C ALA A 31 -20.08 -5.35 -13.89
N ALA A 32 -19.34 -4.96 -12.85
CA ALA A 32 -19.27 -5.69 -11.59
C ALA A 32 -20.63 -5.64 -10.86
N PRO A 33 -20.98 -6.65 -10.04
CA PRO A 33 -22.28 -6.70 -9.38
C PRO A 33 -22.44 -5.62 -8.31
N GLU A 34 -23.68 -5.34 -7.89
CA GLU A 34 -23.96 -4.45 -6.75
C GLU A 34 -23.48 -5.04 -5.41
N ARG A 35 -23.44 -6.37 -5.33
CA ARG A 35 -22.86 -7.12 -4.21
C ARG A 35 -22.08 -8.31 -4.73
N LEU A 36 -20.96 -8.62 -4.09
CA LEU A 36 -20.11 -9.76 -4.40
C LEU A 36 -20.01 -10.67 -3.18
N THR A 37 -19.96 -11.99 -3.42
CA THR A 37 -19.72 -12.96 -2.36
C THR A 37 -18.24 -12.97 -2.01
N PHE A 38 -17.93 -12.65 -0.75
CA PHE A 38 -16.60 -12.79 -0.18
C PHE A 38 -16.56 -14.05 0.65
N VAL A 39 -15.55 -14.90 0.41
CA VAL A 39 -15.25 -16.07 1.25
C VAL A 39 -14.07 -15.70 2.12
N LEU A 40 -14.30 -15.52 3.41
CA LEU A 40 -13.24 -15.29 4.38
C LEU A 40 -12.83 -16.64 4.98
N ARG A 41 -11.57 -17.03 4.82
CA ARG A 41 -11.04 -18.31 5.27
C ARG A 41 -9.96 -18.11 6.31
N ASN A 42 -9.96 -18.98 7.33
CA ASN A 42 -8.99 -19.00 8.40
C ASN A 42 -8.20 -20.31 8.36
N ASP A 43 -6.99 -20.24 7.81
CA ASP A 43 -5.98 -21.30 7.82
C ASP A 43 -4.84 -20.97 8.80
N SER A 44 -5.07 -20.05 9.76
CA SER A 44 -4.05 -19.61 10.71
C SER A 44 -3.66 -20.68 11.74
N GLY A 45 -4.51 -21.70 11.91
CA GLY A 45 -4.37 -22.71 12.96
C GLY A 45 -4.87 -22.27 14.34
N THR A 46 -5.40 -21.04 14.46
CA THR A 46 -5.96 -20.50 15.70
C THR A 46 -7.29 -19.77 15.46
N THR A 47 -7.90 -19.19 16.50
CA THR A 47 -9.16 -18.46 16.34
C THR A 47 -8.93 -17.15 15.59
N ALA A 48 -9.88 -16.73 14.74
CA ALA A 48 -9.75 -15.48 13.99
C ALA A 48 -11.07 -14.73 13.84
N HIS A 49 -10.95 -13.40 13.81
CA HIS A 49 -12.02 -12.48 13.44
C HIS A 49 -11.59 -11.65 12.24
N ALA A 50 -12.57 -11.23 11.44
CA ALA A 50 -12.39 -10.27 10.37
C ALA A 50 -13.31 -9.06 10.50
N TYR A 51 -12.94 -7.99 9.79
CA TYR A 51 -13.71 -6.77 9.67
C TYR A 51 -13.64 -6.28 8.23
N ILE A 52 -14.79 -6.03 7.61
CA ILE A 52 -14.87 -5.43 6.28
C ILE A 52 -15.29 -3.97 6.49
N ALA A 53 -14.37 -3.03 6.26
CA ALA A 53 -14.57 -1.62 6.56
C ALA A 53 -14.12 -0.74 5.39
N GLY A 54 -14.79 0.38 5.15
CA GLY A 54 -14.45 1.33 4.08
C GLY A 54 -15.51 2.41 3.93
N PHE A 55 -15.73 2.90 2.71
CA PHE A 55 -16.79 3.85 2.40
C PHE A 55 -17.83 3.22 1.47
N SER A 56 -19.12 3.35 1.83
CA SER A 56 -20.23 2.88 0.99
C SER A 56 -20.28 3.68 -0.31
N ASP A 57 -20.32 3.00 -1.46
CA ASP A 57 -20.48 3.64 -2.77
C ASP A 57 -21.82 4.38 -2.87
N ALA A 58 -22.88 3.82 -2.29
CA ALA A 58 -24.23 4.38 -2.36
C ALA A 58 -24.41 5.64 -1.49
N GLN A 59 -23.72 5.75 -0.36
CA GLN A 59 -23.92 6.83 0.61
C GLN A 59 -22.71 7.76 0.79
N GLY A 60 -21.51 7.38 0.34
CA GLY A 60 -20.28 8.12 0.58
C GLY A 60 -19.92 8.25 2.07
N LYS A 61 -20.35 7.29 2.90
CA LYS A 61 -20.15 7.27 4.36
C LYS A 61 -19.29 6.09 4.79
N PRO A 62 -18.52 6.22 5.90
CA PRO A 62 -17.87 5.07 6.50
C PRO A 62 -18.87 3.96 6.82
N VAL A 63 -18.49 2.73 6.54
CA VAL A 63 -19.35 1.56 6.68
C VAL A 63 -18.53 0.35 7.10
N PHE A 64 -19.12 -0.50 7.93
CA PHE A 64 -18.69 -1.88 8.12
C PHE A 64 -19.73 -2.83 7.52
N VAL A 65 -19.29 -3.98 7.02
CA VAL A 65 -20.20 -5.06 6.61
C VAL A 65 -20.21 -6.14 7.69
N ARG A 66 -21.40 -6.44 8.22
CA ARG A 66 -21.60 -7.48 9.24
C ARG A 66 -21.58 -8.87 8.61
N GLN A 67 -21.45 -9.90 9.45
CA GLN A 67 -21.42 -11.30 9.03
C GLN A 67 -22.65 -11.75 8.21
N ASP A 68 -23.82 -11.16 8.46
CA ASP A 68 -25.05 -11.45 7.69
C ASP A 68 -25.15 -10.65 6.36
N GLY A 69 -24.11 -9.88 6.03
CA GLY A 69 -24.05 -8.99 4.86
C GLY A 69 -24.74 -7.63 5.07
N THR A 70 -25.31 -7.33 6.23
CA THR A 70 -25.92 -6.02 6.47
C THR A 70 -24.84 -4.94 6.66
N GLU A 71 -25.13 -3.73 6.16
CA GLU A 71 -24.27 -2.56 6.36
C GLU A 71 -24.51 -1.94 7.74
N TYR A 72 -23.42 -1.57 8.42
CA TYR A 72 -23.39 -0.83 9.67
C TYR A 72 -22.69 0.50 9.44
N PHE A 73 -23.42 1.60 9.63
CA PHE A 73 -22.91 2.96 9.49
C PHE A 73 -22.68 3.53 10.89
N PRO A 74 -21.43 3.56 11.39
CA PRO A 74 -21.17 4.06 12.72
C PRO A 74 -21.42 5.57 12.81
N GLU A 75 -21.79 6.05 14.00
CA GLU A 75 -22.00 7.47 14.28
C GLU A 75 -21.08 7.97 15.42
N ALA A 76 -20.44 9.11 15.21
CA ALA A 76 -19.67 9.78 16.25
C ALA A 76 -20.50 10.82 16.99
N ALA A 77 -20.42 10.82 18.33
CA ALA A 77 -21.11 11.80 19.17
C ALA A 77 -20.33 13.13 19.32
N GLY A 78 -19.04 13.14 18.98
CA GLY A 78 -18.16 14.30 19.11
C GLY A 78 -16.77 14.05 18.51
N ALA A 79 -15.89 15.05 18.61
CA ALA A 79 -14.57 15.02 18.00
C ALA A 79 -13.55 14.13 18.73
N GLU A 80 -13.81 13.78 19.99
CA GLU A 80 -12.95 12.86 20.73
C GLU A 80 -13.19 11.42 20.24
N PRO A 81 -12.14 10.64 19.95
CA PRO A 81 -12.28 9.25 19.56
C PRO A 81 -13.04 8.44 20.63
N GLN A 82 -14.04 7.68 20.18
CA GLN A 82 -14.86 6.81 21.02
C GLN A 82 -15.00 5.42 20.38
N PRO A 83 -15.20 4.35 21.16
CA PRO A 83 -15.48 3.03 20.59
C PRO A 83 -16.70 3.02 19.67
N LEU A 84 -16.75 2.05 18.76
CA LEU A 84 -17.97 1.73 18.02
C LEU A 84 -19.12 1.39 18.98
N ASP A 85 -20.35 1.78 18.62
CA ASP A 85 -21.54 1.45 19.41
C ASP A 85 -22.02 0.00 19.21
N GLU A 86 -21.57 -0.63 18.12
CA GLU A 86 -21.78 -2.06 17.84
C GLU A 86 -20.46 -2.75 17.50
N ASP A 87 -20.41 -4.07 17.66
CA ASP A 87 -19.27 -4.90 17.26
C ASP A 87 -19.52 -5.48 15.84
N PRO A 88 -18.83 -4.99 14.80
CA PRO A 88 -19.00 -5.50 13.44
C PRO A 88 -18.12 -6.72 13.11
N SER A 89 -17.47 -7.34 14.10
CA SER A 89 -16.59 -8.48 13.87
C SER A 89 -17.31 -9.66 13.22
N ILE A 90 -16.60 -10.32 12.31
CA ILE A 90 -17.01 -11.54 11.62
C ILE A 90 -16.16 -12.68 12.18
N ALA A 91 -16.75 -13.61 12.91
CA ALA A 91 -16.02 -14.78 13.40
C ALA A 91 -15.77 -15.77 12.24
N ILE A 92 -14.55 -16.30 12.12
CA ILE A 92 -14.17 -17.23 11.04
C ILE A 92 -13.83 -18.60 11.62
N ASP A 93 -14.81 -19.51 11.60
CA ASP A 93 -14.64 -20.93 11.92
C ASP A 93 -14.46 -21.74 10.63
N GLY A 94 -13.21 -21.95 10.23
CA GLY A 94 -12.84 -22.48 8.91
C GLY A 94 -13.06 -21.46 7.80
N SER A 95 -14.31 -21.28 7.36
CA SER A 95 -14.67 -20.30 6.33
C SER A 95 -16.07 -19.73 6.53
N VAL A 96 -16.25 -18.46 6.15
CA VAL A 96 -17.56 -17.77 6.18
C VAL A 96 -17.78 -17.00 4.88
N GLU A 97 -19.00 -17.07 4.35
CA GLU A 97 -19.44 -16.28 3.20
C GLU A 97 -20.12 -15.00 3.67
N VAL A 98 -19.74 -13.86 3.08
CA VAL A 98 -20.33 -12.55 3.37
C VAL A 98 -20.68 -11.87 2.05
N SER A 99 -21.92 -11.37 1.92
CA SER A 99 -22.33 -10.59 0.76
C SER A 99 -21.91 -9.13 0.95
N VAL A 100 -20.88 -8.70 0.22
CA VAL A 100 -20.27 -7.37 0.35
C VAL A 100 -20.82 -6.42 -0.71
N PRO A 101 -21.35 -5.23 -0.36
CA PRO A 101 -21.83 -4.26 -1.34
C PRO A 101 -20.67 -3.54 -2.02
N ARG A 102 -20.99 -2.78 -3.07
CA ARG A 102 -20.05 -1.79 -3.62
C ARG A 102 -19.58 -0.83 -2.54
N MET A 103 -18.26 -0.71 -2.44
CA MET A 103 -17.57 0.16 -1.49
C MET A 103 -16.14 0.42 -1.96
N TYR A 104 -15.57 1.52 -1.49
CA TYR A 104 -14.25 2.00 -1.90
C TYR A 104 -13.41 2.41 -0.69
N GLY A 105 -12.10 2.55 -0.88
CA GLY A 105 -11.16 2.78 0.21
C GLY A 105 -11.29 1.71 1.30
N ALA A 106 -11.57 0.47 0.88
CA ALA A 106 -12.03 -0.58 1.75
C ALA A 106 -10.91 -1.55 2.09
N ARG A 107 -11.01 -2.14 3.28
CA ARG A 107 -10.09 -3.13 3.82
C ARG A 107 -10.86 -4.31 4.41
N VAL A 108 -10.33 -5.49 4.18
CA VAL A 108 -10.66 -6.69 4.97
C VAL A 108 -9.54 -6.88 5.98
N TYR A 109 -9.81 -6.55 7.24
CA TYR A 109 -8.89 -6.81 8.35
C TYR A 109 -9.06 -8.23 8.84
N PHE A 110 -7.97 -8.84 9.29
CA PHE A 110 -7.95 -10.10 10.02
C PHE A 110 -7.17 -9.95 11.32
N VAL A 111 -7.62 -10.58 12.39
CA VAL A 111 -6.91 -10.67 13.67
C VAL A 111 -7.05 -12.07 14.25
N THR A 112 -5.99 -12.58 14.86
CA THR A 112 -5.99 -13.89 15.53
C THR A 112 -6.13 -13.74 17.04
N ASP A 113 -6.81 -14.71 17.68
CA ASP A 113 -6.99 -14.87 19.13
C ASP A 113 -7.60 -13.71 19.92
N ASP A 114 -8.00 -12.65 19.22
CA ASP A 114 -8.58 -11.45 19.80
C ASP A 114 -9.53 -10.77 18.79
N LYS A 115 -9.95 -9.54 19.10
CA LYS A 115 -10.73 -8.63 18.28
C LYS A 115 -9.98 -7.30 18.12
N LEU A 116 -10.19 -6.63 16.99
CA LEU A 116 -9.67 -5.28 16.76
C LEU A 116 -10.56 -4.24 17.42
N GLU A 117 -9.92 -3.22 17.96
CA GLU A 117 -10.55 -2.04 18.52
C GLU A 117 -10.52 -0.93 17.49
N PHE A 118 -11.70 -0.61 16.94
CA PHE A 118 -11.93 0.55 16.11
C PHE A 118 -12.58 1.65 16.95
N GLN A 119 -12.32 2.89 16.56
CA GLN A 119 -12.98 4.05 17.14
C GLN A 119 -13.65 4.89 16.05
N VAL A 120 -14.53 5.79 16.44
CA VAL A 120 -15.10 6.83 15.58
C VAL A 120 -14.92 8.20 16.19
N ALA A 121 -14.82 9.22 15.34
CA ALA A 121 -14.76 10.62 15.75
C ALA A 121 -15.53 11.49 14.74
N ALA A 122 -16.05 12.62 15.21
CA ALA A 122 -16.68 13.61 14.35
C ALA A 122 -15.61 14.52 13.74
N ALA A 123 -15.59 14.63 12.42
CA ALA A 123 -14.79 15.61 11.70
C ALA A 123 -15.34 17.03 11.88
N ALA A 124 -14.54 18.03 11.50
CA ALA A 124 -14.90 19.45 11.65
C ALA A 124 -16.15 19.86 10.86
N ASP A 125 -16.47 19.13 9.78
CA ASP A 125 -17.67 19.33 8.97
C ASP A 125 -18.91 18.58 9.51
N GLY A 126 -18.78 17.90 10.64
CA GLY A 126 -19.85 17.12 11.28
C GLY A 126 -20.02 15.70 10.72
N THR A 127 -19.22 15.29 9.74
CA THR A 127 -19.22 13.89 9.28
C THR A 127 -18.54 12.98 10.30
N THR A 128 -18.94 11.70 10.33
CA THR A 128 -18.25 10.69 11.14
C THR A 128 -17.05 10.14 10.36
N THR A 129 -15.93 9.93 11.04
CA THR A 129 -14.77 9.20 10.54
C THR A 129 -14.54 7.95 11.38
N VAL A 130 -14.01 6.90 10.75
CA VAL A 130 -13.51 5.72 11.46
C VAL A 130 -12.02 5.93 11.73
N VAL A 131 -11.63 5.74 12.98
CA VAL A 131 -10.23 5.66 13.41
C VAL A 131 -9.83 4.19 13.31
N HIS A 132 -9.02 3.89 12.30
CA HIS A 132 -8.45 2.56 12.08
C HIS A 132 -7.29 2.29 13.06
N PRO A 133 -6.92 1.01 13.28
CA PRO A 133 -5.77 0.66 14.11
C PRO A 133 -4.50 1.42 13.69
N ASP A 134 -3.84 2.08 14.66
CA ASP A 134 -2.55 2.72 14.43
C ASP A 134 -1.43 1.67 14.58
N PHE A 135 -0.86 1.27 13.44
CA PHE A 135 0.21 0.28 13.39
C PHE A 135 1.59 0.85 13.76
N VAL A 136 1.74 2.16 13.90
CA VAL A 136 3.05 2.79 14.22
C VAL A 136 3.21 3.00 15.73
N SER A 137 2.13 3.43 16.39
CA SER A 137 2.11 3.78 17.80
C SER A 137 2.07 2.54 18.72
N ASP A 138 3.03 2.42 19.63
CA ASP A 138 3.04 1.37 20.67
C ASP A 138 1.96 1.58 21.75
N ALA A 139 1.33 2.76 21.77
CA ALA A 139 0.22 3.08 22.65
C ALA A 139 -1.15 2.67 22.07
N ASP A 140 -1.22 2.22 20.81
CA ASP A 140 -2.47 1.74 20.22
C ASP A 140 -2.90 0.42 20.87
N ALA A 141 -4.19 0.27 21.15
CA ALA A 141 -4.73 -0.92 21.79
C ALA A 141 -4.55 -2.21 20.95
N ASN A 142 -4.31 -2.05 19.65
CA ASN A 142 -4.09 -3.13 18.71
C ASN A 142 -2.61 -3.40 18.42
N PHE A 143 -1.67 -2.68 19.04
CA PHE A 143 -0.24 -2.80 18.73
C PHE A 143 0.27 -4.24 18.93
N GLY A 144 -0.01 -4.84 20.08
CA GLY A 144 0.43 -6.19 20.42
C GLY A 144 -0.38 -7.32 19.78
N LYS A 145 -1.43 -7.02 19.02
CA LYS A 145 -2.29 -8.02 18.39
C LYS A 145 -1.74 -8.44 17.03
N ASP A 146 -1.84 -9.73 16.71
CA ASP A 146 -1.47 -10.29 15.42
C ASP A 146 -2.60 -10.05 14.40
N TRP A 147 -2.50 -8.94 13.67
CA TRP A 147 -3.47 -8.52 12.65
C TRP A 147 -2.83 -7.98 11.38
N THR A 148 -3.58 -8.07 10.28
CA THR A 148 -3.20 -7.72 8.91
C THR A 148 -4.43 -7.24 8.14
N PHE A 149 -4.26 -6.76 6.91
CA PHE A 149 -5.38 -6.47 6.01
C PHE A 149 -5.03 -6.66 4.54
N ALA A 150 -6.07 -6.86 3.72
CA ALA A 150 -6.03 -6.66 2.28
C ALA A 150 -6.95 -5.50 1.89
N GLU A 151 -6.60 -4.80 0.82
CA GLU A 151 -7.36 -3.65 0.32
C GLU A 151 -8.24 -4.07 -0.85
N PHE A 152 -9.39 -3.41 -0.99
CA PHE A 152 -10.23 -3.58 -2.18
C PHE A 152 -11.06 -2.34 -2.51
N THR A 153 -11.53 -2.31 -3.75
CA THR A 153 -12.64 -1.48 -4.21
C THR A 153 -13.54 -2.34 -5.06
N LEU A 154 -14.84 -2.36 -4.73
CA LEU A 154 -15.89 -2.94 -5.55
C LEU A 154 -16.76 -1.79 -6.03
N ASN A 155 -16.76 -1.51 -7.33
CA ASN A 155 -17.56 -0.45 -7.92
C ASN A 155 -18.38 -1.00 -9.10
N ALA A 156 -18.95 -0.12 -9.94
CA ALA A 156 -19.73 -0.55 -11.10
C ALA A 156 -18.89 -1.15 -12.24
N GLU A 157 -17.59 -0.87 -12.27
CA GLU A 157 -16.67 -1.30 -13.33
C GLU A 157 -15.98 -2.61 -12.99
N GLN A 158 -15.52 -2.78 -11.74
CA GLN A 158 -14.70 -3.92 -11.33
C GLN A 158 -14.71 -4.18 -9.82
N LEU A 159 -14.27 -5.39 -9.45
CA LEU A 159 -13.50 -5.60 -8.23
C LEU A 159 -12.03 -5.35 -8.56
N TYR A 160 -11.36 -4.57 -7.70
CA TYR A 160 -9.90 -4.48 -7.62
C TYR A 160 -9.50 -4.77 -6.17
N ALA A 161 -8.54 -5.67 -5.95
CA ALA A 161 -8.04 -5.98 -4.62
C ALA A 161 -6.54 -6.30 -4.62
N ASN A 162 -5.85 -6.00 -3.52
CA ASN A 162 -4.42 -6.18 -3.39
C ASN A 162 -4.00 -6.48 -1.95
N ILE A 163 -2.86 -7.14 -1.82
CA ILE A 163 -2.08 -7.16 -0.58
C ILE A 163 -1.06 -6.03 -0.67
N SER A 164 -0.92 -5.24 0.39
CA SER A 164 -0.01 -4.10 0.43
C SER A 164 1.01 -4.24 1.54
N TYR A 165 2.28 -4.14 1.19
CA TYR A 165 3.41 -4.01 2.11
C TYR A 165 3.96 -2.57 2.10
N VAL A 166 3.21 -1.61 1.55
CA VAL A 166 3.57 -0.18 1.53
C VAL A 166 3.66 0.39 2.94
N ASP A 167 2.82 -0.12 3.85
CA ASP A 167 2.84 0.29 5.25
C ASP A 167 3.67 -0.68 6.11
N PHE A 168 3.39 -1.98 6.02
CA PHE A 168 4.09 -2.99 6.81
C PHE A 168 3.89 -4.41 6.27
N VAL A 169 4.77 -5.32 6.67
CA VAL A 169 4.55 -6.78 6.65
C VAL A 169 3.94 -7.23 7.96
N ALA A 170 2.87 -8.02 7.89
CA ALA A 170 2.21 -8.65 9.03
C ALA A 170 1.80 -10.08 8.70
N ALA A 171 0.75 -10.59 9.36
CA ALA A 171 0.26 -11.94 9.17
C ALA A 171 -0.07 -12.27 7.69
N PRO A 172 0.23 -13.49 7.22
CA PRO A 172 -0.07 -13.96 5.87
C PRO A 172 -1.52 -13.79 5.45
N VAL A 173 -1.75 -13.16 4.31
CA VAL A 173 -3.03 -13.16 3.59
C VAL A 173 -2.78 -13.58 2.16
N SER A 174 -3.64 -14.43 1.60
CA SER A 174 -3.68 -14.72 0.16
C SER A 174 -5.04 -14.34 -0.43
N LEU A 175 -5.04 -14.06 -1.74
CA LEU A 175 -6.21 -13.65 -2.50
C LEU A 175 -6.49 -14.67 -3.61
N HIS A 176 -7.75 -15.05 -3.80
CA HIS A 176 -8.20 -15.80 -4.97
C HIS A 176 -9.49 -15.17 -5.50
N LEU A 177 -9.45 -14.73 -6.76
CA LEU A 177 -10.59 -14.13 -7.45
C LEU A 177 -11.06 -15.08 -8.54
N GLN A 178 -12.31 -15.53 -8.43
CA GLN A 178 -13.01 -16.23 -9.49
C GLN A 178 -13.80 -15.21 -10.30
N ALA A 179 -13.64 -15.24 -11.62
CA ALA A 179 -14.34 -14.36 -12.54
C ALA A 179 -14.68 -15.12 -13.82
N ALA A 180 -15.72 -14.68 -14.55
CA ALA A 180 -16.07 -15.31 -15.83
C ALA A 180 -14.96 -15.18 -16.88
N SER A 181 -14.09 -14.17 -16.73
CA SER A 181 -12.89 -13.95 -17.52
C SER A 181 -11.69 -14.82 -17.14
N GLY A 182 -11.76 -15.52 -15.99
CA GLY A 182 -10.72 -16.44 -15.50
C GLY A 182 -10.32 -16.18 -14.05
N ASP A 183 -9.76 -17.20 -13.42
CA ASP A 183 -9.30 -17.15 -12.03
C ASP A 183 -7.94 -16.42 -11.91
N GLN A 184 -7.78 -15.68 -10.82
CA GLN A 184 -6.52 -15.02 -10.44
C GLN A 184 -6.18 -15.34 -8.99
N GLU A 185 -4.90 -15.48 -8.67
CA GLU A 185 -4.42 -15.78 -7.31
C GLU A 185 -3.21 -14.91 -6.96
N VAL A 186 -3.16 -14.45 -5.72
CA VAL A 186 -2.00 -13.81 -5.11
C VAL A 186 -1.65 -14.59 -3.84
N PRO A 187 -0.49 -15.26 -3.79
CA PRO A 187 -0.16 -16.14 -2.67
C PRO A 187 0.14 -15.36 -1.37
N GLY A 188 0.64 -14.13 -1.50
CA GLY A 188 1.07 -13.32 -0.37
C GLY A 188 2.29 -13.89 0.35
N MET A 189 2.58 -13.32 1.53
CA MET A 189 3.70 -13.74 2.38
C MET A 189 3.45 -15.18 2.89
N PRO A 190 4.41 -16.12 2.80
CA PRO A 190 4.23 -17.46 3.32
C PRO A 190 4.27 -17.49 4.86
N THR A 191 3.85 -18.61 5.45
CA THR A 191 4.03 -18.87 6.89
C THR A 191 5.49 -18.68 7.31
N GLY A 192 5.68 -17.94 8.42
CA GLY A 192 7.00 -17.55 8.93
C GLY A 192 7.70 -16.46 8.11
N GLY A 193 7.07 -15.93 7.05
CA GLY A 193 7.67 -14.91 6.19
C GLY A 193 7.94 -13.60 6.92
N MET A 194 7.02 -13.15 7.79
CA MET A 194 7.24 -11.94 8.62
C MET A 194 8.50 -12.07 9.49
N ASP A 195 8.70 -13.22 10.14
CA ASP A 195 9.87 -13.44 11.00
C ASP A 195 11.18 -13.51 10.16
N LYS A 196 11.12 -14.06 8.95
CA LYS A 196 12.27 -14.06 8.01
C LYS A 196 12.62 -12.66 7.54
N VAL A 197 11.63 -11.84 7.18
CA VAL A 197 11.82 -10.43 6.81
C VAL A 197 12.44 -9.67 7.98
N ALA A 198 11.89 -9.84 9.19
CA ALA A 198 12.44 -9.23 10.40
C ALA A 198 13.90 -9.64 10.66
N GLN A 199 14.23 -10.93 10.50
CA GLN A 199 15.59 -11.42 10.66
C GLN A 199 16.53 -10.85 9.59
N ALA A 200 16.11 -10.82 8.32
CA ALA A 200 16.92 -10.28 7.23
C ALA A 200 17.21 -8.77 7.43
N LEU A 201 16.26 -7.99 7.95
CA LEU A 201 16.50 -6.59 8.30
C LEU A 201 17.45 -6.42 9.49
N ARG A 202 17.41 -7.34 10.46
CA ARG A 202 18.41 -7.38 11.54
C ARG A 202 19.80 -7.64 11.01
N ASP A 203 19.93 -8.60 10.10
CA ASP A 203 21.20 -8.99 9.49
C ASP A 203 21.74 -7.90 8.55
N GLN A 204 20.86 -7.11 7.91
CA GLN A 204 21.22 -5.94 7.12
C GLN A 204 21.92 -4.85 7.97
N GLY A 205 21.59 -4.74 9.26
CA GLY A 205 22.22 -3.81 10.19
C GLY A 205 21.89 -2.33 9.94
N GLY A 206 22.67 -1.41 10.52
CA GLY A 206 22.39 0.03 10.40
C GLY A 206 21.05 0.40 11.06
N SER A 207 20.25 1.21 10.36
CA SER A 207 18.89 1.57 10.80
C SER A 207 17.84 0.51 10.44
N TRP A 208 18.11 -0.45 9.56
CA TRP A 208 17.11 -1.44 9.13
C TRP A 208 16.44 -2.25 10.26
N PRO A 209 17.12 -2.63 11.38
CA PRO A 209 16.49 -3.35 12.48
C PRO A 209 15.39 -2.57 13.21
N THR A 210 15.36 -1.23 13.13
CA THR A 210 14.35 -0.40 13.82
C THR A 210 12.97 -0.47 13.19
N LEU A 211 12.88 -0.99 11.97
CA LEU A 211 11.63 -1.27 11.27
C LEU A 211 10.85 -2.44 11.90
N VAL A 212 11.52 -3.29 12.67
CA VAL A 212 10.91 -4.46 13.30
C VAL A 212 10.21 -4.04 14.61
N GLN A 213 8.89 -4.20 14.66
CA GLN A 213 8.11 -4.01 15.87
C GLN A 213 7.93 -5.32 16.61
N GLU A 214 8.09 -5.28 17.93
CA GLU A 214 7.94 -6.45 18.81
C GLU A 214 6.99 -6.15 19.97
N ALA A 215 6.24 -7.17 20.37
CA ALA A 215 5.47 -7.20 21.61
C ALA A 215 5.70 -8.56 22.29
N ASP A 216 5.89 -8.54 23.61
CA ASP A 216 6.11 -9.75 24.42
C ASP A 216 7.21 -10.71 23.90
N GLY A 217 8.22 -10.16 23.24
CA GLY A 217 9.36 -10.91 22.69
C GLY A 217 9.10 -11.60 21.35
N ALA A 218 7.98 -11.30 20.69
CA ALA A 218 7.67 -11.75 19.34
C ALA A 218 7.54 -10.57 18.37
N VAL A 219 7.88 -10.78 17.10
CA VAL A 219 7.65 -9.79 16.03
C VAL A 219 6.14 -9.65 15.84
N VAL A 220 5.62 -8.43 15.83
CA VAL A 220 4.19 -8.20 15.52
C VAL A 220 4.00 -7.60 14.14
N ARG A 221 4.95 -6.78 13.67
CA ARG A 221 4.97 -6.16 12.33
C ARG A 221 6.39 -5.82 11.91
N VAL A 222 6.58 -5.64 10.62
CA VAL A 222 7.77 -5.00 10.04
C VAL A 222 7.32 -3.80 9.23
N LEU A 223 7.69 -2.59 9.65
CA LEU A 223 7.28 -1.35 9.00
C LEU A 223 8.07 -1.07 7.72
N ASN A 224 7.42 -0.45 6.75
CA ASN A 224 8.11 0.22 5.65
C ASN A 224 8.92 1.44 6.19
N PRO A 225 10.10 1.76 5.61
CA PRO A 225 10.93 2.88 6.03
C PRO A 225 10.23 4.25 6.04
N ASN A 226 9.18 4.45 5.24
CA ASN A 226 8.39 5.68 5.27
C ASN A 226 7.81 5.99 6.67
N HIS A 227 7.47 4.95 7.44
CA HIS A 227 6.93 5.11 8.81
C HIS A 227 7.99 5.31 9.89
N ARG A 228 9.27 5.23 9.50
CA ARG A 228 10.45 5.49 10.33
C ARG A 228 11.43 6.42 9.63
N ALA A 229 10.94 7.29 8.74
CA ALA A 229 11.79 8.02 7.79
C ALA A 229 12.89 8.86 8.44
N GLY A 230 12.68 9.35 9.67
CA GLY A 230 13.70 10.07 10.45
C GLY A 230 14.94 9.24 10.82
N GLU A 231 14.83 7.91 10.81
CA GLU A 231 15.96 6.99 11.05
C GLU A 231 16.78 6.74 9.77
N PHE A 232 16.30 7.23 8.63
CA PHE A 232 16.88 7.08 7.28
C PHE A 232 17.19 8.44 6.63
N GLU A 233 17.27 9.53 7.40
CA GLU A 233 17.61 10.85 6.87
C GLU A 233 19.01 10.82 6.21
N GLY A 234 19.11 11.25 4.95
CA GLY A 234 20.39 11.26 4.24
C GLY A 234 20.82 9.90 3.65
N TYR A 235 20.01 8.84 3.78
CA TYR A 235 20.40 7.48 3.40
C TYR A 235 20.60 7.31 1.89
N LEU A 236 19.61 7.62 1.04
CA LEU A 236 19.66 7.50 -0.42
C LEU A 236 20.31 8.69 -1.13
N GLU A 237 20.54 9.80 -0.44
CA GLU A 237 21.07 11.05 -1.01
C GLU A 237 22.40 10.87 -1.78
N PRO A 238 23.35 10.01 -1.36
CA PRO A 238 24.54 9.71 -2.17
C PRO A 238 24.20 9.13 -3.54
N TYR A 239 23.27 8.18 -3.62
CA TYR A 239 22.79 7.61 -4.88
C TYR A 239 22.08 8.66 -5.75
N VAL A 240 21.26 9.52 -5.13
CA VAL A 240 20.59 10.64 -5.81
C VAL A 240 21.61 11.61 -6.42
N ASP A 241 22.68 11.92 -5.69
CA ASP A 241 23.75 12.79 -6.17
C ASP A 241 24.44 12.21 -7.41
N GLU A 242 24.72 10.91 -7.43
CA GLU A 242 25.30 10.21 -8.57
C GLU A 242 24.37 10.20 -9.79
N VAL A 243 23.07 9.93 -9.58
CA VAL A 243 22.04 9.97 -10.64
C VAL A 243 22.01 11.35 -11.30
N TYR A 244 21.95 12.42 -10.50
CA TYR A 244 21.91 13.78 -11.04
C TYR A 244 23.24 14.17 -11.73
N ALA A 245 24.38 13.68 -11.24
CA ALA A 245 25.67 13.90 -11.89
C ALA A 245 25.76 13.21 -13.26
N LYS A 246 25.26 11.97 -13.38
CA LYS A 246 25.18 11.21 -14.65
C LYS A 246 24.32 11.97 -15.65
N TYR A 247 23.09 12.32 -15.29
CA TYR A 247 22.14 12.96 -16.20
C TYR A 247 22.38 14.46 -16.45
N ALA A 248 23.44 15.05 -15.90
CA ALA A 248 23.96 16.33 -16.38
C ALA A 248 24.62 16.20 -17.77
N ASN A 249 25.18 15.01 -18.06
CA ASN A 249 25.95 14.75 -19.28
C ASN A 249 25.28 13.72 -20.21
N GLU A 250 24.30 12.98 -19.71
CA GLU A 250 23.54 11.96 -20.43
C GLU A 250 22.05 12.28 -20.44
N THR A 251 21.32 11.72 -21.42
CA THR A 251 19.85 11.82 -21.47
C THR A 251 19.24 10.63 -20.73
N LEU A 252 18.29 10.89 -19.84
CA LEU A 252 17.36 9.92 -19.29
C LEU A 252 16.11 9.88 -20.15
N PHE A 253 15.66 8.71 -20.57
CA PHE A 253 14.40 8.54 -21.29
C PHE A 253 13.36 7.99 -20.33
N VAL A 254 12.20 8.65 -20.23
CA VAL A 254 11.05 8.15 -19.46
C VAL A 254 9.92 7.86 -20.44
N ASP A 255 9.63 6.59 -20.67
CA ASP A 255 8.40 6.20 -21.34
C ASP A 255 7.23 6.33 -20.38
N THR A 256 6.30 7.22 -20.73
CA THR A 256 5.08 7.45 -19.96
C THR A 256 4.08 6.31 -20.06
N GLN A 257 4.29 5.38 -21.00
CA GLN A 257 3.37 4.30 -21.40
C GLN A 257 1.98 4.85 -21.75
N ARG A 258 1.94 6.11 -22.19
CA ARG A 258 0.75 6.83 -22.64
C ARG A 258 0.97 7.25 -24.09
N ASP A 259 0.15 6.72 -24.99
CA ASP A 259 0.27 7.00 -26.43
C ASP A 259 0.16 8.50 -26.76
N ASP A 260 -0.53 9.29 -25.94
CA ASP A 260 -0.72 10.72 -26.16
C ASP A 260 0.46 11.59 -25.69
N ILE A 261 1.39 11.04 -24.89
CA ILE A 261 2.58 11.75 -24.40
C ILE A 261 3.88 11.13 -24.95
N GLY A 262 3.98 9.80 -24.95
CA GLY A 262 5.13 9.05 -25.45
C GLY A 262 6.35 9.11 -24.52
N ILE A 263 7.54 9.00 -25.12
CA ILE A 263 8.82 9.00 -24.41
C ILE A 263 9.30 10.44 -24.21
N LEU A 264 9.64 10.78 -22.97
CA LEU A 264 10.15 12.10 -22.58
C LEU A 264 11.65 12.04 -22.33
N GLU A 265 12.37 13.03 -22.85
CA GLU A 265 13.82 13.18 -22.63
C GLU A 265 14.09 14.08 -21.43
N GLY A 266 14.93 13.56 -20.52
CA GLY A 266 15.31 14.18 -19.26
C GLY A 266 16.79 14.52 -19.23
N ARG A 267 17.12 15.73 -18.80
CA ARG A 267 18.50 16.13 -18.54
C ARG A 267 18.57 17.05 -17.32
N VAL A 268 19.66 16.96 -16.57
CA VAL A 268 19.89 17.88 -15.46
C VAL A 268 20.31 19.25 -16.00
N GLU A 269 19.54 20.27 -15.64
CA GLU A 269 19.83 21.69 -15.87
C GLU A 269 19.98 22.39 -14.52
N GLY A 270 21.17 22.91 -14.22
CA GLY A 270 21.45 23.48 -12.90
C GLY A 270 21.41 22.40 -11.81
N SER A 271 20.39 22.43 -10.95
CA SER A 271 20.19 21.47 -9.85
C SER A 271 18.94 20.60 -10.00
N GLU A 272 18.26 20.68 -11.15
CA GLU A 272 16.99 20.00 -11.40
C GLU A 272 17.12 19.07 -12.59
N LEU A 273 16.47 17.91 -12.52
CA LEU A 273 16.24 17.04 -13.66
C LEU A 273 15.02 17.59 -14.42
N VAL A 274 15.19 17.89 -15.71
CA VAL A 274 14.21 18.62 -16.52
C VAL A 274 13.71 17.76 -17.66
N PHE A 275 12.38 17.65 -17.80
CA PHE A 275 11.68 16.99 -18.90
C PHE A 275 10.73 18.00 -19.55
N GLY A 276 11.13 18.62 -20.67
CA GLY A 276 10.34 19.70 -21.27
C GLY A 276 10.12 20.87 -20.30
N SER A 277 8.88 21.08 -19.85
CA SER A 277 8.54 22.09 -18.83
C SER A 277 8.62 21.58 -17.40
N GLU A 278 8.67 20.28 -17.19
CA GLU A 278 8.66 19.67 -15.87
C GLU A 278 10.04 19.67 -15.22
N ARG A 279 10.07 19.96 -13.91
CA ARG A 279 11.30 20.14 -13.13
C ARG A 279 11.23 19.30 -11.86
N PHE A 280 12.29 18.53 -11.62
CA PHE A 280 12.42 17.67 -10.46
C PHE A 280 13.70 18.04 -9.70
N ALA A 281 13.53 18.69 -8.54
CA ALA A 281 14.60 18.85 -7.58
C ALA A 281 15.09 17.48 -7.08
N LYS A 282 16.32 17.40 -6.57
CA LYS A 282 16.85 16.18 -5.96
C LYS A 282 15.89 15.69 -4.86
N PRO A 283 15.37 14.45 -4.94
CA PRO A 283 14.56 13.89 -3.86
C PRO A 283 15.43 13.58 -2.64
N SER A 284 14.86 13.76 -1.45
CA SER A 284 15.39 13.21 -0.21
C SER A 284 15.04 11.72 -0.05
N SER A 285 15.65 11.05 0.91
CA SER A 285 15.24 9.68 1.29
C SER A 285 13.74 9.59 1.62
N VAL A 286 13.20 10.59 2.32
CA VAL A 286 11.78 10.64 2.69
C VAL A 286 10.88 10.73 1.47
N ASP A 287 11.26 11.55 0.48
CA ASP A 287 10.50 11.69 -0.76
C ASP A 287 10.45 10.34 -1.52
N ILE A 288 11.55 9.59 -1.52
CA ILE A 288 11.65 8.29 -2.22
C ILE A 288 10.84 7.20 -1.50
N TRP A 289 10.89 7.12 -0.16
CA TRP A 289 10.12 6.12 0.59
C TRP A 289 8.61 6.29 0.43
N GLY A 290 8.14 7.54 0.55
CA GLY A 290 6.71 7.85 0.54
C GLY A 290 6.12 8.02 -0.86
N CYS A 291 6.95 8.29 -1.87
CA CYS A 291 6.53 8.57 -3.25
C CYS A 291 5.46 9.68 -3.39
N ASN A 292 5.36 10.58 -2.41
CA ASN A 292 4.22 11.51 -2.30
C ASN A 292 4.60 12.90 -1.77
N SER A 293 5.89 13.20 -1.68
CA SER A 293 6.42 14.47 -1.17
C SER A 293 7.58 14.98 -2.03
N GLY A 294 7.98 16.23 -1.79
CA GLY A 294 9.06 16.88 -2.53
C GLY A 294 8.82 16.83 -4.05
N PRO A 295 9.79 16.36 -4.87
CA PRO A 295 9.62 16.27 -6.31
C PRO A 295 8.59 15.22 -6.76
N PHE A 296 8.13 14.35 -5.86
CA PHE A 296 7.08 13.33 -6.11
C PHE A 296 5.74 13.69 -5.47
N ALA A 297 5.58 14.91 -4.95
CA ALA A 297 4.28 15.38 -4.50
C ALA A 297 3.26 15.31 -5.65
N ASN A 298 2.13 14.66 -5.38
CA ASN A 298 1.00 14.51 -6.30
C ASN A 298 -0.06 15.57 -5.99
N ASN A 299 -0.22 16.53 -6.89
CA ASN A 299 -1.21 17.60 -6.79
C ASN A 299 -2.15 17.51 -8.00
N PRO A 300 -3.16 16.62 -7.96
CA PRO A 300 -3.97 16.29 -9.14
C PRO A 300 -4.71 17.50 -9.74
N ASP A 301 -4.97 18.54 -8.95
CA ASP A 301 -5.62 19.78 -9.42
C ASP A 301 -4.68 20.71 -10.21
N SER A 302 -3.36 20.52 -10.12
CA SER A 302 -2.36 21.42 -10.70
C SER A 302 -1.24 20.75 -11.49
N ASP A 303 -1.00 19.46 -11.26
CA ASP A 303 0.06 18.72 -11.95
C ASP A 303 -0.33 18.49 -13.41
N SER A 304 0.64 18.64 -14.30
CA SER A 304 0.45 18.37 -15.72
C SER A 304 0.26 16.87 -15.99
N PRO A 305 -0.40 16.48 -17.09
CA PRO A 305 -0.46 15.09 -17.52
C PRO A 305 0.91 14.42 -17.64
N GLU A 306 1.93 15.17 -18.07
CA GLU A 306 3.32 14.74 -18.17
C GLU A 306 3.90 14.46 -16.78
N ARG A 307 3.72 15.37 -15.82
CA ARG A 307 4.19 15.18 -14.45
C ARG A 307 3.58 13.94 -13.80
N LEU A 308 2.26 13.77 -13.92
CA LEU A 308 1.52 12.61 -13.41
C LEU A 308 2.02 11.30 -14.05
N ALA A 309 2.51 11.35 -15.29
CA ALA A 309 3.08 10.19 -15.96
C ALA A 309 4.54 9.90 -15.55
N ILE A 310 5.37 10.94 -15.31
CA ILE A 310 6.78 10.81 -14.94
C ILE A 310 6.97 10.33 -13.50
N VAL A 311 6.21 10.88 -12.54
CA VAL A 311 6.42 10.66 -11.10
C VAL A 311 6.48 9.17 -10.73
N PRO A 312 5.54 8.31 -11.16
CA PRO A 312 5.59 6.88 -10.84
C PRO A 312 6.88 6.21 -11.31
N ARG A 313 7.34 6.51 -12.54
CA ARG A 313 8.54 5.89 -13.12
C ARG A 313 9.80 6.30 -12.39
N LEU A 314 9.97 7.60 -12.10
CA LEU A 314 11.13 8.07 -11.35
C LEU A 314 11.13 7.50 -9.92
N ALA A 315 9.98 7.52 -9.23
CA ALA A 315 9.87 7.02 -7.88
C ALA A 315 10.19 5.51 -7.80
N ALA A 316 9.71 4.71 -8.74
CA ALA A 316 10.05 3.29 -8.85
C ALA A 316 11.56 3.08 -9.12
N ALA A 317 12.12 3.80 -10.09
CA ALA A 317 13.52 3.67 -10.47
C ALA A 317 14.50 4.11 -9.36
N PHE A 318 14.11 5.08 -8.52
CA PHE A 318 14.87 5.44 -7.32
C PHE A 318 14.78 4.36 -6.24
N ASN A 319 13.59 3.81 -5.97
CA ASN A 319 13.42 2.73 -4.98
C ASN A 319 14.21 1.48 -5.38
N ARG A 320 14.16 1.10 -6.66
CA ARG A 320 14.86 -0.06 -7.24
C ARG A 320 16.33 0.20 -7.55
N THR A 321 16.79 1.45 -7.42
CA THR A 321 18.14 1.89 -7.75
C THR A 321 18.60 1.53 -9.17
N THR A 322 17.72 1.69 -10.16
CA THR A 322 17.98 1.33 -11.57
C THR A 322 18.51 2.50 -12.41
N LEU A 323 18.30 3.75 -11.99
CA LEU A 323 18.70 4.95 -12.73
C LEU A 323 20.20 5.04 -13.09
N LEU A 324 21.11 4.44 -12.33
CA LEU A 324 22.54 4.43 -12.70
C LEU A 324 22.88 3.38 -13.77
N ILE A 325 22.13 2.28 -13.85
CA ILE A 325 22.41 1.15 -14.74
C ILE A 325 21.52 1.13 -16.00
N ASN A 326 20.35 1.79 -15.96
CA ASN A 326 19.40 1.86 -17.06
C ASN A 326 18.92 3.31 -17.32
N PRO A 327 19.27 3.92 -18.47
CA PRO A 327 18.79 5.25 -18.85
C PRO A 327 17.43 5.25 -19.56
N ASN A 328 16.78 4.09 -19.75
CA ASN A 328 15.47 3.96 -20.38
C ASN A 328 14.48 3.47 -19.32
N GLN A 329 13.58 4.32 -18.81
CA GLN A 329 12.70 3.99 -17.70
C GLN A 329 11.24 3.93 -18.16
N PRO A 330 10.44 2.90 -17.83
CA PRO A 330 10.82 1.65 -17.14
C PRO A 330 11.24 0.52 -18.11
N HIS A 331 11.49 0.84 -19.40
CA HIS A 331 11.83 -0.16 -20.41
C HIS A 331 13.17 -0.85 -20.15
N GLU A 332 13.32 -2.09 -20.62
CA GLU A 332 14.58 -2.85 -20.50
C GLU A 332 15.04 -3.05 -19.03
N GLU A 333 14.12 -2.90 -18.07
CA GLU A 333 14.36 -3.28 -16.68
C GLU A 333 14.53 -4.81 -16.58
N ASP A 334 15.60 -5.24 -15.90
CA ASP A 334 15.80 -6.62 -15.49
C ASP A 334 15.58 -6.71 -13.98
N PRO A 335 14.50 -7.37 -13.50
CA PRO A 335 14.24 -7.52 -12.07
C PRO A 335 15.41 -8.15 -11.30
N ALA A 336 16.28 -8.93 -11.97
CA ALA A 336 17.47 -9.49 -11.34
C ALA A 336 18.54 -8.45 -10.98
N THR A 337 18.43 -7.22 -11.49
CA THR A 337 19.33 -6.10 -11.23
C THR A 337 18.74 -5.06 -10.27
N PHE A 338 17.49 -5.25 -9.83
CA PHE A 338 16.87 -4.38 -8.84
C PHE A 338 17.59 -4.51 -7.52
N TYR A 339 17.79 -3.36 -6.86
CA TYR A 339 18.39 -3.30 -5.52
C TYR A 339 19.86 -3.77 -5.44
N ASP A 340 20.59 -3.76 -6.56
CA ASP A 340 22.02 -4.13 -6.62
C ASP A 340 22.97 -3.03 -6.14
N ALA A 341 22.50 -1.79 -6.00
CA ALA A 341 23.31 -0.69 -5.47
C ALA A 341 23.63 -0.90 -3.98
N GLU A 342 24.81 -0.42 -3.54
CA GLU A 342 25.24 -0.50 -2.13
C GLU A 342 24.21 0.12 -1.18
N VAL A 343 23.63 1.25 -1.60
CA VAL A 343 22.57 1.97 -0.90
C VAL A 343 21.32 1.84 -1.75
N THR A 344 20.30 1.16 -1.22
CA THR A 344 19.02 0.92 -1.92
C THR A 344 17.88 0.70 -0.92
N ASN A 345 16.64 0.53 -1.41
CA ASN A 345 15.49 0.15 -0.59
C ASN A 345 15.59 -1.33 -0.15
N HIS A 346 16.37 -1.60 0.90
CA HIS A 346 16.52 -2.98 1.40
C HIS A 346 15.25 -3.56 2.00
N TYR A 347 14.30 -2.74 2.49
CA TYR A 347 12.99 -3.22 2.88
C TYR A 347 12.28 -3.88 1.68
N ALA A 348 12.18 -3.17 0.56
CA ALA A 348 11.55 -3.71 -0.64
C ALA A 348 12.28 -4.94 -1.19
N ARG A 349 13.62 -4.89 -1.26
CA ARG A 349 14.46 -6.03 -1.65
C ARG A 349 14.13 -7.29 -0.83
N ILE A 350 14.16 -7.17 0.49
CA ILE A 350 13.96 -8.29 1.42
C ILE A 350 12.52 -8.81 1.38
N VAL A 351 11.53 -7.93 1.24
CA VAL A 351 10.12 -8.33 1.10
C VAL A 351 9.94 -9.18 -0.16
N HIS A 352 10.42 -8.71 -1.31
CA HIS A 352 10.36 -9.43 -2.59
C HIS A 352 11.09 -10.77 -2.55
N GLU A 353 12.27 -10.84 -1.93
CA GLU A 353 13.02 -12.10 -1.75
C GLU A 353 12.27 -13.16 -0.92
N ASN A 354 11.32 -12.75 -0.09
CA ASN A 354 10.54 -13.63 0.78
C ASN A 354 9.13 -13.93 0.25
N LEU A 355 8.74 -13.32 -0.88
CA LEU A 355 7.47 -13.61 -1.54
C LEU A 355 7.64 -14.78 -2.52
N PRO A 356 6.68 -15.74 -2.58
CA PRO A 356 6.86 -16.97 -3.37
C PRO A 356 7.01 -16.72 -4.88
N ASP A 357 6.38 -15.66 -5.37
CA ASP A 357 6.39 -15.20 -6.75
C ASP A 357 7.21 -13.92 -6.95
N GLY A 358 7.80 -13.37 -5.88
CA GLY A 358 8.50 -12.09 -5.92
C GLY A 358 7.61 -10.89 -6.22
N LYS A 359 6.29 -10.98 -5.94
CA LYS A 359 5.31 -9.93 -6.26
C LYS A 359 4.56 -9.43 -5.02
N GLY A 360 4.42 -8.12 -4.92
CA GLY A 360 3.65 -7.43 -3.88
C GLY A 360 4.07 -5.97 -3.78
N TYR A 361 3.15 -5.07 -3.44
CA TYR A 361 3.49 -3.66 -3.25
C TYR A 361 4.41 -3.44 -2.04
N ALA A 362 5.72 -3.33 -2.24
CA ALA A 362 6.65 -2.94 -1.17
C ALA A 362 6.84 -1.42 -1.06
N PHE A 363 6.42 -0.67 -2.07
CA PHE A 363 6.33 0.79 -2.10
C PHE A 363 5.22 1.22 -3.07
N ALA A 364 4.81 2.50 -3.06
CA ALA A 364 3.57 2.95 -3.69
C ALA A 364 3.48 2.78 -5.22
N TYR A 365 4.62 2.71 -5.92
CA TYR A 365 4.68 2.59 -7.39
C TYR A 365 5.39 1.31 -7.84
N ASP A 366 5.29 0.24 -7.05
CA ASP A 366 5.89 -1.05 -7.37
C ASP A 366 5.19 -1.78 -8.54
N ASP A 367 4.06 -1.24 -9.00
CA ASP A 367 3.34 -1.66 -10.21
C ASP A 367 3.95 -1.15 -11.51
N VAL A 368 4.91 -0.21 -11.44
CA VAL A 368 5.67 0.21 -12.62
C VAL A 368 6.46 -1.00 -13.14
N SER A 369 6.29 -1.31 -14.41
CA SER A 369 6.96 -2.41 -15.11
C SER A 369 7.33 -2.02 -16.53
N SER A 370 8.28 -2.75 -17.12
CA SER A 370 8.74 -2.52 -18.49
C SER A 370 7.62 -2.69 -19.50
N ASP A 371 6.81 -3.74 -19.34
CA ASP A 371 5.67 -4.07 -20.18
C ASP A 371 4.35 -3.92 -19.42
N GLY A 372 3.35 -3.25 -20.01
CA GLY A 372 2.04 -3.05 -19.36
C GLY A 372 1.21 -4.33 -19.10
N GLY A 373 1.73 -5.51 -19.48
CA GLY A 373 1.17 -6.82 -19.13
C GLY A 373 1.90 -7.53 -17.97
N GLU A 374 3.03 -6.99 -17.52
CA GLU A 374 3.77 -7.48 -16.37
C GLU A 374 3.29 -6.73 -15.11
N ASP A 375 2.89 -7.49 -14.09
CA ASP A 375 2.35 -6.96 -12.84
C ASP A 375 3.14 -7.53 -11.66
N HIS A 376 3.82 -6.64 -10.94
CA HIS A 376 4.59 -6.95 -9.73
C HIS A 376 3.84 -6.60 -8.44
N SER A 377 2.61 -6.08 -8.55
CA SER A 377 1.93 -5.45 -7.42
C SER A 377 1.17 -6.41 -6.49
N GLY A 378 0.99 -7.67 -6.89
CA GLY A 378 0.25 -8.65 -6.09
C GLY A 378 -1.24 -8.29 -5.95
N LYS A 379 -1.90 -7.96 -7.07
CA LYS A 379 -3.33 -7.63 -7.14
C LYS A 379 -4.14 -8.70 -7.88
N VAL A 380 -5.44 -8.64 -7.70
CA VAL A 380 -6.45 -9.29 -8.54
C VAL A 380 -7.48 -8.27 -8.97
N ASN A 381 -7.96 -8.34 -10.21
CA ASN A 381 -9.05 -7.49 -10.66
C ASN A 381 -9.89 -8.09 -11.79
N ALA A 382 -11.19 -7.82 -11.77
CA ALA A 382 -12.11 -8.26 -12.81
C ALA A 382 -13.37 -7.38 -12.87
N GLY A 383 -13.89 -7.14 -14.06
CA GLY A 383 -15.21 -6.53 -14.27
C GLY A 383 -16.39 -7.50 -14.20
N ASP A 384 -16.11 -8.80 -14.22
CA ASP A 384 -17.07 -9.90 -14.08
C ASP A 384 -16.75 -10.82 -12.88
N PRO A 385 -16.51 -10.28 -11.67
CA PRO A 385 -16.15 -11.09 -10.52
C PRO A 385 -17.36 -11.93 -10.05
N GLU A 386 -17.11 -13.18 -9.69
CA GLU A 386 -18.13 -14.13 -9.20
C GLU A 386 -17.97 -14.40 -7.70
N VAL A 387 -16.75 -14.70 -7.25
CA VAL A 387 -16.41 -14.98 -5.85
C VAL A 387 -15.02 -14.43 -5.56
N PHE A 388 -14.88 -13.75 -4.42
CA PHE A 388 -13.58 -13.30 -3.94
C PHE A 388 -13.23 -13.98 -2.61
N THR A 389 -12.18 -14.79 -2.61
CA THR A 389 -11.71 -15.52 -1.44
C THR A 389 -10.48 -14.84 -0.86
N LEU A 390 -10.50 -14.57 0.45
CA LEU A 390 -9.35 -14.12 1.21
C LEU A 390 -9.02 -15.16 2.27
N THR A 391 -7.77 -15.62 2.31
CA THR A 391 -7.33 -16.63 3.29
C THR A 391 -6.29 -16.04 4.22
N LEU A 392 -6.59 -16.02 5.51
CA LEU A 392 -5.61 -15.76 6.57
C LEU A 392 -4.79 -17.03 6.79
N GLY A 393 -3.48 -16.95 6.55
CA GLY A 393 -2.54 -18.06 6.76
C GLY A 393 -1.94 -18.10 8.16
N ALA A 394 -1.27 -19.20 8.49
CA ALA A 394 -0.54 -19.35 9.74
C ALA A 394 0.63 -18.36 9.80
N LEU A 395 0.77 -17.66 10.92
CA LEU A 395 1.82 -16.68 11.14
C LEU A 395 3.21 -17.32 11.19
N ARG A 396 3.32 -18.47 11.88
CA ARG A 396 4.59 -19.13 12.25
C ARG A 396 4.48 -20.65 12.26
#